data_AF-A0A0F8WTA7-F1
#
_entry.id   AF-A0A0F8WTA7-F1
#
_cell.length_a   1.000
_cell.length_b   1.000
_cell.length_c   1.000
_cell.angle_alpha   90.00
_cell.angle_beta   90.00
_cell.angle_gamma   90.00
#
_symmetry.space_group_name_H-M   'P 1'
#
loop_
_entity.id
_entity.type
_entity.pdbx_description
1 polymer ?
#
loop_
_entity_poly.entity_id
_entity_poly.type
_entity_poly.pdbx_seq_one_letter_code
_entity_poly.pdbx_strand_id
1 'polypeptide(L)' 'MASFEKAIPIVLKHEGGYVHDKLDPGGETNFGISKRAYPMVDIKNLTQEQAV' A
#
# COMPACT_ATOMS: atom_id res chain seq x y z
N MET A 1 8.76 23.42 -3.98
CA MET A 1 8.75 21.95 -4.13
C MET A 1 8.28 21.33 -2.84
N ALA A 2 7.28 20.45 -2.88
CA ALA A 2 6.94 19.62 -1.73
C ALA A 2 8.05 18.57 -1.54
N SER A 3 8.47 18.33 -0.29
CA SER A 3 9.42 17.24 0.01
C SER A 3 8.66 15.92 -0.03
N PHE A 4 9.17 14.97 -0.81
CA PHE A 4 8.65 13.61 -0.92
C PHE A 4 8.55 12.94 0.47
N GLU A 5 9.58 13.09 1.29
CA GLU A 5 9.66 12.54 2.65
C GLU A 5 8.54 13.08 3.55
N LYS A 6 8.09 14.32 3.32
CA LYS A 6 6.97 14.92 4.07
C LYS A 6 5.61 14.48 3.52
N ALA A 7 5.53 14.13 2.25
CA ALA A 7 4.28 13.71 1.60
C ALA A 7 3.93 12.24 1.89
N ILE A 8 4.93 11.36 1.91
CA ILE A 8 4.78 9.91 2.16
C ILE A 8 3.95 9.59 3.41
N PRO A 9 4.25 10.11 4.62
CA PRO A 9 3.47 9.78 5.81
C PRO A 9 2.02 10.30 5.75
N ILE A 10 1.76 11.35 4.98
CA ILE A 10 0.40 11.89 4.78
C ILE A 10 -0.39 10.96 3.85
N VAL A 11 0.19 10.57 2.72
CA VAL A 11 -0.46 9.67 1.75
C VAL A 11 -0.70 8.29 2.35
N LEU A 12 0.32 7.70 2.97
CA LEU A 12 0.22 6.39 3.62
C LEU A 12 -0.81 6.35 4.76
N LYS A 13 -1.12 7.49 5.40
CA LYS A 13 -2.20 7.56 6.39
C LYS A 13 -3.59 7.47 5.76
N HIS A 14 -3.76 7.99 4.53
CA HIS A 14 -5.05 7.98 3.83
C HIS A 14 -5.25 6.71 2.99
N GLU A 15 -4.18 6.14 2.45
CA GLU A 15 -4.17 4.88 1.67
C GLU A 15 -3.82 3.64 2.51
N GLY A 16 -3.44 3.85 3.77
CA GLY A 16 -3.15 2.78 4.71
C GLY A 16 -4.43 2.04 5.09
N GLY A 17 -4.43 0.73 4.88
CA GLY A 17 -5.59 -0.11 5.07
C GLY A 17 -5.55 -1.31 4.13
N TYR A 18 -5.62 -2.50 4.70
CA TYR A 18 -5.73 -3.72 3.93
C TYR A 18 -7.12 -3.79 3.29
N VAL A 19 -7.15 -3.84 1.96
CA VAL A 19 -8.35 -4.06 1.15
C VAL A 19 -8.15 -5.36 0.40
N HIS A 20 -9.12 -6.27 0.53
CA HIS A 20 -9.17 -7.50 -0.25
C HIS A 20 -10.60 -7.71 -0.73
N ASP A 21 -10.90 -7.05 -1.85
CA ASP A 21 -12.17 -7.23 -2.53
C ASP A 21 -12.00 -8.28 -3.64
N LYS A 22 -12.93 -9.24 -3.71
CA LYS A 22 -12.94 -10.30 -4.72
C LYS A 22 -13.16 -9.76 -6.13
N LEU A 23 -13.72 -8.55 -6.26
CA LEU A 23 -13.93 -7.85 -7.52
C LEU A 23 -12.82 -6.83 -7.83
N ASP A 24 -11.87 -6.60 -6.92
CA ASP A 24 -10.75 -5.71 -7.18
C ASP A 24 -9.74 -6.39 -8.12
N PRO A 25 -9.49 -5.83 -9.33
CA PRO A 25 -8.51 -6.38 -10.25
C PRO A 25 -7.08 -6.38 -9.70
N GLY A 26 -6.78 -5.59 -8.66
CA GLY A 26 -5.50 -5.58 -7.94
C GLY A 26 -5.31 -6.75 -6.96
N GLY A 27 -6.41 -7.38 -6.52
CA GLY A 27 -6.40 -8.38 -5.46
C GLY A 27 -6.15 -7.74 -4.08
N GLU A 28 -5.37 -8.40 -3.23
CA GLU A 28 -4.97 -7.84 -1.94
C GLU A 28 -4.15 -6.56 -2.16
N THR A 29 -4.58 -5.45 -1.56
CA THR A 29 -3.90 -4.16 -1.63
C THR A 29 -3.76 -3.56 -0.24
N ASN A 30 -2.59 -3.02 0.10
CA ASN A 30 -2.33 -2.30 1.35
C ASN A 30 -1.30 -1.20 1.09
N PHE A 31 -1.48 -0.02 1.68
CA PHE A 31 -0.58 1.14 1.47
C PHE A 31 -0.34 1.48 -0.02
N GLY A 32 -1.35 1.28 -0.87
CA GLY A 32 -1.23 1.47 -2.33
C GLY A 32 -0.46 0.36 -3.07
N ILE A 33 0.06 -0.66 -2.38
CA ILE A 33 0.81 -1.78 -2.95
C ILE A 33 -0.14 -2.96 -3.14
N SER A 34 -0.32 -3.40 -4.40
CA SER A 34 -1.20 -4.53 -4.74
C SER A 34 -0.42 -5.82 -4.97
N LYS A 35 -0.98 -6.95 -4.55
CA LYS A 35 -0.41 -8.29 -4.73
C LYS A 35 -0.19 -8.62 -6.19
N ARG A 36 -1.07 -8.13 -7.08
CA ARG A 36 -0.90 -8.28 -8.53
C ARG A 36 0.39 -7.65 -9.04
N ALA A 37 0.73 -6.45 -8.58
CA ALA A 37 1.97 -5.77 -8.98
C ALA A 37 3.19 -6.37 -8.26
N TYR A 38 3.01 -6.81 -7.02
CA TYR A 38 4.07 -7.36 -6.17
C TYR A 38 3.71 -8.75 -5.62
N PRO A 39 3.76 -9.80 -6.46
CA PRO A 39 3.26 -11.14 -6.09
C PRO A 39 4.06 -11.82 -4.98
N MET A 40 5.30 -11.40 -4.75
CA MET A 40 6.16 -11.95 -3.70
C MET A 40 6.02 -11.23 -2.34
N VAL A 41 5.34 -10.09 -2.28
CA VAL A 41 5.16 -9.34 -1.04
C VAL A 41 3.96 -9.86 -0.28
N ASP A 42 4.07 -10.01 1.03
CA ASP A 42 2.95 -10.31 1.92
C ASP A 42 2.15 -9.02 2.19
N ILE A 43 1.19 -8.72 1.33
CA ILE A 43 0.40 -7.47 1.37
C ILE A 43 -0.44 -7.38 2.64
N LYS A 44 -0.92 -8.52 3.15
CA LYS A 44 -1.73 -8.61 4.35
C LYS A 44 -0.97 -8.16 5.61
N ASN A 45 0.30 -8.51 5.70
CA ASN A 45 1.15 -8.18 6.86
C ASN A 45 2.13 -7.03 6.58
N LEU A 46 1.91 -6.26 5.51
CA LEU A 46 2.79 -5.16 5.13
C LEU A 46 2.82 -4.09 6.22
N THR A 47 4.01 -3.69 6.66
CA THR A 47 4.17 -2.56 7.61
C THR A 47 4.40 -1.24 6.88
N GLN A 48 4.16 -0.13 7.57
CA GLN A 48 4.40 1.18 6.98
C GLN A 48 5.87 1.39 6.62
N GLU A 49 6.83 0.84 7.37
CA GLU A 49 8.26 0.96 7.02
C GLU A 49 8.62 0.21 5.74
N GLN A 50 7.90 -0.87 5.41
CA GLN A 50 8.10 -1.63 4.18
C GLN A 50 7.45 -0.96 2.96
N ALA A 51 6.55 0.01 3.17
CA ALA A 51 5.79 0.69 2.13
C ALA A 51 6.42 2.03 1.68
N VAL A 52 7.61 2.39 2.20
CA VAL A 52 8.36 3.62 1.88
C VAL A 52 9.53 3.33 0.95
#